data_AF-A0A080M4R7-F1
#
_entry.id   AF-A0A080M4R7-F1
#
_cell.length_a   1.000
_cell.length_b   1.000
_cell.length_c   1.000
_cell.angle_alpha   90.00
_cell.angle_beta   90.00
_cell.angle_gamma   90.00
#
_symmetry.space_group_name_H-M   'P 1'
#
loop_
_entity.id
_entity.type
_entity.pdbx_description
1 polymer ?
#
loop_
_entity_poly.entity_id
_entity_poly.type
_entity_poly.pdbx_seq_one_letter_code
_entity_poly.pdbx_strand_id
1 'polypeptide(L)'
;MRIALLIATLATTLAAAPASANALCSVGDRAQVSWKGQWYPAKVTKVNEDQTKCFIRYDGYGSEWDEWVGSDRIKVSGRAMPGFQVGDSVQVKWKGEWYPASVISTKPDMWKIHYDGYAESWDEWVERDRIRHR
;
A
#
# COMPACT_ATOMS: atom_id res chain seq x y z
N MET A 1 33.52 31.20 40.83
CA MET A 1 32.18 30.93 40.27
C MET A 1 32.32 30.86 38.75
N ARG A 2 31.75 29.84 38.12
CA ARG A 2 32.13 29.29 36.80
C ARG A 2 31.68 30.17 35.62
N ILE A 3 32.60 30.45 34.69
CA ILE A 3 32.33 31.06 33.38
C ILE A 3 31.76 29.98 32.46
N ALA A 4 30.54 30.17 31.97
CA ALA A 4 29.89 29.30 31.00
C ALA A 4 30.41 29.62 29.59
N LEU A 5 31.03 28.64 28.93
CA LEU A 5 31.42 28.71 27.52
C LEU A 5 30.33 28.02 26.70
N LEU A 6 29.67 28.79 25.83
CA LEU A 6 28.64 28.33 24.90
C LEU A 6 29.24 27.36 23.87
N ILE A 7 28.77 26.12 23.87
CA ILE A 7 29.04 25.12 22.82
C ILE A 7 28.06 25.43 21.68
N ALA A 8 28.59 25.85 20.52
CA ALA A 8 27.79 26.03 19.32
C ALA A 8 27.46 24.64 18.73
N THR A 9 26.18 24.25 18.78
CA THR A 9 25.68 23.08 18.08
C THR A 9 25.42 23.43 16.61
N LEU A 10 26.19 22.86 15.70
CA LEU A 10 25.83 22.80 14.28
C LEU A 10 24.65 21.83 14.15
N ALA A 11 23.45 22.39 14.05
CA ALA A 11 22.27 21.61 13.66
C ALA A 11 22.36 21.31 12.16
N THR A 12 22.84 20.12 11.81
CA THR A 12 22.71 19.58 10.46
C THR A 12 21.22 19.30 10.23
N THR A 13 20.52 20.23 9.61
CA THR A 13 19.15 20.00 9.17
C THR A 13 19.19 19.04 7.99
N LEU A 14 18.76 17.81 8.21
CA LEU A 14 18.39 16.92 7.10
C LEU A 14 17.10 17.49 6.51
N ALA A 15 17.21 18.26 5.44
CA ALA A 15 16.04 18.61 4.64
C ALA A 15 15.49 17.31 4.04
N ALA A 16 14.38 16.81 4.57
CA ALA A 16 13.60 15.78 3.91
C ALA A 16 13.15 16.36 2.56
N ALA A 17 13.63 15.77 1.46
CA ALA A 17 13.17 16.14 0.12
C ALA A 17 11.64 16.05 0.08
N PRO A 18 10.95 16.97 -0.62
CA PRO A 18 9.51 16.86 -0.79
C PRO A 18 9.23 15.51 -1.47
N ALA A 19 8.39 14.67 -0.86
CA ALA A 19 7.88 13.48 -1.52
C ALA A 19 7.23 13.93 -2.83
N SER A 20 7.82 13.53 -3.96
CA SER A 20 7.46 14.00 -5.29
C SER A 20 5.95 13.90 -5.52
N ALA A 21 5.30 15.06 -5.63
CA ALA A 21 3.86 15.17 -5.90
C ALA A 21 3.42 14.58 -7.25
N ASN A 22 4.36 14.10 -8.09
CA ASN A 22 4.13 13.55 -9.42
C ASN A 22 4.48 12.05 -9.56
N ALA A 23 4.60 11.31 -8.45
CA ALA A 23 4.85 9.87 -8.52
C ALA A 23 3.76 9.15 -9.33
N LEU A 24 4.14 8.51 -10.45
CA LEU A 24 3.21 7.81 -11.34
C LEU A 24 2.46 6.69 -10.62
N CYS A 25 3.16 5.96 -9.78
CA CYS A 25 2.64 4.83 -9.01
C CYS A 25 3.48 4.61 -7.75
N SER A 26 2.92 3.82 -6.84
CA SER A 26 3.57 3.31 -5.64
C SER A 26 3.48 1.79 -5.59
N VAL A 27 4.41 1.15 -4.89
CA VAL A 27 4.36 -0.30 -4.68
C VAL A 27 3.06 -0.66 -3.96
N GLY A 28 2.35 -1.66 -4.49
CA GLY A 28 1.04 -2.10 -4.01
C GLY A 28 -0.15 -1.47 -4.74
N ASP A 29 0.07 -0.44 -5.58
CA ASP A 29 -1.01 0.18 -6.35
C ASP A 29 -1.70 -0.86 -7.24
N ARG A 30 -3.04 -0.77 -7.31
CA ARG A 30 -3.82 -1.48 -8.33
C ARG A 30 -3.89 -0.62 -9.58
N ALA A 31 -3.71 -1.26 -10.74
CA ALA A 31 -3.70 -0.58 -12.01
C ALA A 31 -4.33 -1.43 -13.12
N GLN A 32 -4.62 -0.78 -14.24
CA GLN A 32 -4.82 -1.45 -15.52
C GLN A 32 -3.65 -1.12 -16.43
N VAL A 33 -3.16 -2.12 -17.17
CA VAL A 33 -2.03 -1.97 -18.10
C VAL A 33 -2.47 -2.32 -19.52
N SER A 34 -2.12 -1.45 -20.47
CA SER A 34 -2.45 -1.60 -21.89
C SER A 34 -1.51 -2.59 -22.57
N TRP A 35 -2.06 -3.62 -23.20
CA TRP A 35 -1.35 -4.60 -24.02
C TRP A 35 -2.18 -4.95 -25.26
N LYS A 36 -1.58 -4.80 -26.46
CA LYS A 36 -2.24 -5.00 -27.77
C LYS A 36 -3.64 -4.36 -27.90
N GLY A 37 -3.82 -3.16 -27.34
CA GLY A 37 -5.07 -2.40 -27.43
C GLY A 37 -6.14 -2.81 -26.40
N GLN A 38 -5.85 -3.77 -25.52
CA GLN A 38 -6.71 -4.15 -24.40
C GLN A 38 -6.07 -3.75 -23.06
N TRP A 39 -6.90 -3.55 -22.03
CA TRP A 39 -6.45 -3.17 -20.69
C TRP A 39 -6.61 -4.36 -19.75
N TYR A 40 -5.52 -4.77 -19.11
CA TYR A 40 -5.49 -5.91 -18.21
C TYR A 40 -5.25 -5.45 -16.76
N PRO A 41 -5.94 -6.04 -15.78
CA PRO A 41 -5.71 -5.73 -14.37
C PRO A 41 -4.30 -6.15 -13.95
N ALA A 42 -3.66 -5.32 -13.14
CA ALA A 42 -2.32 -5.54 -12.65
C ALA A 42 -2.10 -4.90 -11.26
N LYS A 43 -1.01 -5.29 -10.63
CA LYS A 43 -0.52 -4.72 -9.37
C LYS A 43 0.92 -4.24 -9.52
N VAL A 44 1.21 -3.05 -9.00
CA VAL A 44 2.57 -2.51 -8.96
C VAL A 44 3.37 -3.21 -7.87
N THR A 45 4.52 -3.78 -8.23
CA THR A 45 5.41 -4.50 -7.30
C THR A 45 6.75 -3.80 -7.11
N LYS A 46 7.19 -2.94 -8.05
CA LYS A 46 8.36 -2.06 -7.89
C LYS A 46 8.12 -0.72 -8.58
N VAL A 47 8.89 0.28 -8.19
CA VAL A 47 8.90 1.62 -8.78
C VAL A 47 10.37 2.03 -8.97
N ASN A 48 10.70 2.73 -10.05
CA ASN A 48 12.06 3.24 -10.26
C ASN A 48 12.35 4.46 -9.37
N GLU A 49 13.61 4.87 -9.27
CA GLU A 49 14.04 5.97 -8.39
C GLU A 49 13.29 7.28 -8.67
N ASP A 50 13.06 7.60 -9.95
CA ASP A 50 12.34 8.80 -10.36
C ASP A 50 10.80 8.68 -10.30
N GLN A 51 10.27 7.51 -9.94
CA GLN A 51 8.83 7.21 -9.86
C GLN A 51 8.04 7.49 -11.16
N THR A 52 8.68 7.28 -12.31
CA THR A 52 8.13 7.47 -13.66
C THR A 52 7.79 6.16 -14.38
N LYS A 53 8.22 5.01 -13.82
CA LYS A 53 7.93 3.67 -14.33
C LYS A 53 7.51 2.75 -13.19
N CYS A 54 6.61 1.84 -13.50
CA CYS A 54 6.02 0.88 -12.58
C CYS A 54 6.36 -0.53 -13.04
N PHE A 55 6.95 -1.36 -12.18
CA PHE A 55 7.07 -2.79 -12.44
C PHE A 55 5.78 -3.46 -11.99
N ILE A 56 5.07 -4.09 -12.92
CA ILE A 56 3.72 -4.63 -12.69
C ILE A 56 3.70 -6.16 -12.72
N ARG A 57 2.76 -6.75 -11.98
CA ARG A 57 2.31 -8.14 -12.09
C ARG A 57 0.89 -8.13 -12.65
N TYR A 58 0.65 -8.81 -13.76
CA TYR A 58 -0.71 -8.98 -14.28
C TYR A 58 -1.51 -9.95 -13.40
N ASP A 59 -2.78 -9.63 -13.11
CA ASP A 59 -3.65 -10.50 -12.33
C ASP A 59 -4.04 -11.75 -13.14
N GLY A 60 -3.79 -12.94 -12.58
CA GLY A 60 -4.12 -14.21 -13.24
C GLY A 60 -3.09 -14.71 -14.25
N TYR A 61 -1.94 -14.03 -14.37
CA TYR A 61 -0.85 -14.41 -15.27
C TYR A 61 0.44 -14.69 -14.47
N GLY A 62 1.32 -15.51 -15.07
CA GLY A 62 2.62 -15.84 -14.50
C GLY A 62 3.60 -14.67 -14.53
N SER A 63 4.65 -14.74 -13.70
CA SER A 63 5.63 -13.66 -13.56
C SER A 63 6.50 -13.45 -14.81
N GLU A 64 6.47 -14.37 -15.78
CA GLU A 64 7.11 -14.19 -17.09
C GLU A 64 6.51 -13.02 -17.89
N TRP A 65 5.33 -12.55 -17.51
CA TRP A 65 4.66 -11.38 -18.09
C TRP A 65 4.88 -10.09 -17.30
N ASP A 66 5.58 -10.14 -16.15
CA ASP A 66 5.86 -8.96 -15.34
C ASP A 66 6.77 -8.00 -16.13
N GLU A 67 6.39 -6.74 -16.25
CA GLU A 67 7.11 -5.75 -17.06
C GLU A 67 7.18 -4.37 -16.40
N TRP A 68 8.13 -3.55 -16.86
CA TRP A 68 8.15 -2.13 -16.53
C TRP A 68 7.28 -1.36 -17.51
N VAL A 69 6.31 -0.60 -17.01
CA VAL A 69 5.43 0.26 -17.83
C VAL A 69 5.52 1.73 -17.41
N GLY A 70 5.42 2.61 -18.41
CA GLY A 70 5.32 4.06 -18.23
C GLY A 70 3.88 4.56 -18.22
N SER A 71 3.73 5.87 -18.03
CA SER A 71 2.43 6.56 -17.91
C SER A 71 1.54 6.42 -19.16
N ASP A 72 2.12 6.11 -20.31
CA ASP A 72 1.44 5.87 -21.59
C ASP A 72 0.59 4.60 -21.59
N ARG A 73 0.95 3.60 -20.77
CA ARG A 73 0.34 2.27 -20.77
C ARG A 73 -0.27 1.86 -19.44
N ILE A 74 -0.22 2.70 -18.40
CA ILE A 74 -0.76 2.38 -17.08
C ILE A 74 -1.85 3.36 -16.64
N LYS A 75 -2.93 2.82 -16.10
CA LYS A 75 -3.98 3.57 -15.38
C LYS A 75 -4.02 3.07 -13.95
N VAL A 76 -3.48 3.85 -13.02
CA VAL A 76 -3.57 3.53 -11.59
C VAL A 76 -5.01 3.79 -11.14
N SER A 77 -5.72 2.72 -10.79
CA SER A 77 -7.15 2.74 -10.45
C SER A 77 -7.40 2.70 -8.95
N GLY A 78 -6.39 2.33 -8.16
CA GLY A 78 -6.43 2.39 -6.71
C GLY A 78 -5.01 2.58 -6.20
N ARG A 79 -4.70 3.82 -5.78
CA ARG A 79 -3.45 4.07 -5.06
C ARG A 79 -3.44 3.16 -3.84
N ALA A 80 -2.31 2.53 -3.57
CA ALA A 80 -2.04 1.84 -2.34
C ALA A 80 -2.28 2.85 -1.22
N MET A 81 -3.49 2.85 -0.68
CA MET A 81 -3.71 3.50 0.59
C MET A 81 -2.76 2.79 1.56
N PRO A 82 -2.11 3.55 2.47
CA PRO A 82 -1.34 2.93 3.53
C PRO A 82 -2.21 1.80 4.09
N GLY A 83 -1.65 0.58 4.04
CA GLY A 83 -2.40 -0.59 4.49
C GLY A 83 -2.88 -0.39 5.92
N PHE A 84 -3.90 -1.13 6.32
CA PHE A 84 -4.31 -1.10 7.72
C PHE A 84 -3.16 -1.54 8.63
N GLN A 85 -3.07 -0.93 9.80
CA GLN A 85 -2.09 -1.21 10.83
C GLN A 85 -2.72 -2.06 11.94
N VAL A 86 -1.88 -2.76 12.71
CA VAL A 86 -2.37 -3.45 13.92
C VAL A 86 -3.01 -2.44 14.86
N GLY A 87 -4.23 -2.73 15.31
CA GLY A 87 -5.05 -1.84 16.14
C GLY A 87 -6.09 -1.02 15.37
N ASP A 88 -6.01 -0.97 14.03
CA ASP A 88 -7.02 -0.25 13.25
C ASP A 88 -8.40 -0.88 13.42
N SER A 89 -9.40 -0.03 13.68
CA SER A 89 -10.81 -0.39 13.61
C SER A 89 -11.27 -0.39 12.15
N VAL A 90 -11.82 -1.52 11.72
CA VAL A 90 -12.19 -1.79 10.33
C VAL A 90 -13.58 -2.41 10.24
N GLN A 91 -14.07 -2.50 9.02
CA GLN A 91 -15.19 -3.37 8.67
C GLN A 91 -14.70 -4.42 7.67
N VAL A 92 -15.15 -5.65 7.86
CA VAL A 92 -14.77 -6.80 7.04
C VAL A 92 -16.00 -7.41 6.39
N LYS A 93 -15.91 -7.67 5.08
CA LYS A 93 -17.01 -8.23 4.29
C LYS A 93 -17.12 -9.74 4.51
N TRP A 94 -18.26 -10.21 4.97
CA TRP A 94 -18.56 -11.64 5.14
C TRP A 94 -19.99 -11.92 4.63
N LYS A 95 -20.12 -12.90 3.73
CA LYS A 95 -21.40 -13.24 3.04
C LYS A 95 -22.20 -12.05 2.48
N GLY A 96 -21.51 -11.00 2.03
CA GLY A 96 -22.13 -9.82 1.43
C GLY A 96 -22.33 -8.65 2.39
N GLU A 97 -22.31 -8.90 3.70
CA GLU A 97 -22.49 -7.91 4.75
C GLU A 97 -21.14 -7.46 5.33
N TRP A 98 -21.11 -6.29 5.95
CA TRP A 98 -19.90 -5.71 6.57
C TRP A 98 -19.97 -5.76 8.08
N TYR A 99 -19.04 -6.47 8.71
CA TYR A 99 -18.99 -6.65 10.17
C TYR A 99 -17.83 -5.87 10.78
N PRO A 100 -18.02 -5.26 11.97
CA PRO A 100 -16.95 -4.56 12.66
C PRO A 100 -15.86 -5.53 13.12
N ALA A 101 -14.61 -5.11 12.99
CA ALA A 101 -13.44 -5.89 13.37
C ALA A 101 -12.26 -4.99 13.71
N SER A 102 -11.22 -5.59 14.27
CA SER A 102 -9.93 -4.94 14.53
C SER A 102 -8.80 -5.70 13.85
N VAL A 103 -7.82 -4.98 13.31
CA VAL A 103 -6.62 -5.61 12.72
C VAL A 103 -5.67 -6.06 13.83
N ILE A 104 -5.29 -7.33 13.82
CA ILE A 104 -4.41 -7.94 14.83
C ILE A 104 -3.04 -8.36 14.27
N SER A 105 -2.88 -8.45 12.94
CA SER A 105 -1.60 -8.71 12.29
C SER A 105 -1.60 -8.24 10.84
N THR A 106 -0.42 -7.94 10.29
CA THR A 106 -0.26 -7.42 8.92
C THR A 106 0.80 -8.19 8.15
N LYS A 107 0.54 -8.37 6.85
CA LYS A 107 1.47 -8.84 5.82
C LYS A 107 1.22 -8.02 4.56
N PRO A 108 2.11 -8.07 3.54
CA PRO A 108 1.84 -7.39 2.28
C PRO A 108 0.47 -7.77 1.71
N ASP A 109 -0.43 -6.78 1.61
CA ASP A 109 -1.79 -6.87 1.05
C ASP A 109 -2.77 -7.81 1.76
N MET A 110 -2.44 -8.25 2.97
CA MET A 110 -3.32 -9.06 3.80
C MET A 110 -3.29 -8.60 5.25
N TRP A 111 -4.46 -8.67 5.88
CA TRP A 111 -4.65 -8.27 7.27
C TRP A 111 -5.33 -9.39 8.02
N LYS A 112 -4.72 -9.84 9.12
CA LYS A 112 -5.41 -10.72 10.07
C LYS A 112 -6.32 -9.86 10.92
N ILE A 113 -7.59 -10.21 10.96
CA ILE A 113 -8.62 -9.47 11.71
C ILE A 113 -9.18 -10.30 12.84
N HIS A 114 -9.72 -9.62 13.85
CA HIS A 114 -10.57 -10.17 14.89
C HIS A 114 -11.94 -9.49 14.80
N TYR A 115 -13.01 -10.27 14.62
CA TYR A 115 -14.38 -9.72 14.56
C TYR A 115 -14.87 -9.30 15.95
N ASP A 116 -15.42 -8.09 16.06
CA ASP A 116 -15.89 -7.56 17.34
C ASP A 116 -17.03 -8.43 17.90
N GLY A 117 -16.84 -8.99 19.10
CA GLY A 117 -17.85 -9.81 19.78
C GLY A 117 -17.87 -11.30 19.36
N TYR A 118 -16.90 -11.75 18.58
CA TYR A 118 -16.76 -13.15 18.17
C TYR A 118 -15.49 -13.80 18.77
N ALA A 119 -15.46 -15.12 18.84
CA ALA A 119 -14.30 -15.86 19.35
C ALA A 119 -13.11 -15.82 18.37
N GLU A 120 -11.88 -15.98 18.88
CA GLU A 120 -10.64 -16.01 18.08
C GLU A 120 -10.63 -17.10 16.99
N SER A 121 -11.48 -18.13 17.12
CA SER A 121 -11.68 -19.15 16.08
C SER A 121 -12.23 -18.58 14.77
N TRP A 122 -12.76 -17.36 14.80
CA TRP A 122 -13.28 -16.62 13.64
C TRP A 122 -12.26 -15.64 13.05
N ASP A 123 -11.08 -15.50 13.66
CA ASP A 123 -10.03 -14.66 13.12
C ASP A 123 -9.58 -15.18 11.75
N GLU A 124 -9.56 -14.31 10.75
CA GLU A 124 -9.17 -14.68 9.40
C GLU A 124 -8.20 -13.66 8.79
N TRP A 125 -7.45 -14.11 7.78
CA TRP A 125 -6.70 -13.21 6.91
C TRP A 125 -7.62 -12.74 5.79
N VAL A 126 -7.73 -11.43 5.61
CA VAL A 126 -8.54 -10.83 4.53
C VAL A 126 -7.68 -9.98 3.61
N GLU A 127 -8.05 -9.99 2.33
CA GLU A 127 -7.47 -9.14 1.29
C GLU A 127 -8.19 -7.80 1.21
N ARG A 128 -7.58 -6.85 0.49
CA ARG A 128 -8.02 -5.45 0.38
C ARG A 128 -9.49 -5.29 -0.03
N ASP A 129 -10.03 -6.18 -0.86
CA ASP A 129 -11.41 -6.11 -1.34
C ASP A 129 -12.47 -6.48 -0.28
N ARG A 130 -12.04 -7.09 0.83
CA ARG A 130 -12.91 -7.49 1.95
C ARG A 130 -12.72 -6.63 3.20
N ILE A 131 -11.90 -5.59 3.18
CA ILE A 131 -11.62 -4.76 4.36
C ILE A 131 -11.73 -3.26 4.01
N ARG A 132 -12.35 -2.49 4.90
CA ARG A 132 -12.45 -1.03 4.78
C ARG A 132 -12.34 -0.37 6.17
N HIS A 133 -12.03 0.91 6.21
CA HIS A 133 -12.13 1.66 7.48
C HIS A 133 -13.57 1.62 8.00
N ARG A 134 -13.70 1.54 9.33
CA ARG A 134 -14.99 1.60 10.02
C ARG A 134 -15.62 2.98 9.95
#